data_AF-A0A7X7E962-F1
#
_entry.id   AF-A0A7X7E962-F1
#
_cell.length_a   1.000
_cell.length_b   1.000
_cell.length_c   1.000
_cell.angle_alpha   90.00
_cell.angle_beta   90.00
_cell.angle_gamma   90.00
#
_symmetry.space_group_name_H-M   'P 1'
#
loop_
_entity.id
_entity.type
_entity.pdbx_description
1 polymer ?
#
loop_
_entity_poly.entity_id
_entity_poly.type
_entity_poly.pdbx_seq_one_letter_code
_entity_poly.pdbx_strand_id
1 'polypeptide(L)'
;MQASEVAKLVSVIAAAYPSFEVDKARVAVWVQMIGDLDYELAETAVRRHIALTKFPPTIAEIREQALEAARGPEPSGAESWQ
;
A
#
# COMPACT_ATOMS: atom_id res chain seq x y z
N MET A 1 -6.42 10.22 -1.31
CA MET A 1 -5.72 10.80 -0.14
C MET A 1 -4.88 12.03 -0.53
N GLN A 2 -4.42 12.84 0.43
CA GLN A 2 -3.58 14.03 0.22
C GLN A 2 -2.10 13.68 -0.05
N ALA A 3 -1.36 14.57 -0.72
CA ALA A 3 0.05 14.34 -1.03
C ALA A 3 0.93 14.18 0.22
N SER A 4 0.60 14.87 1.32
CA SER A 4 1.28 14.73 2.62
C SER A 4 1.10 13.34 3.22
N GLU A 5 -0.07 12.73 3.03
CA GLU A 5 -0.37 11.38 3.49
C GLU A 5 0.40 10.33 2.70
N VAL A 6 0.50 10.50 1.38
CA VAL A 6 1.36 9.64 0.54
C VAL A 6 2.83 9.76 0.94
N ALA A 7 3.32 10.97 1.18
CA ALA A 7 4.69 11.19 1.63
C ALA A 7 4.97 10.46 2.96
N LYS A 8 4.01 10.49 3.90
CA LYS A 8 4.08 9.73 5.16
C LYS A 8 4.20 8.23 4.91
N LEU A 9 3.39 7.65 4.02
CA LEU A 9 3.47 6.23 3.68
C LEU A 9 4.83 5.85 3.06
N VAL A 10 5.33 6.68 2.14
CA VAL A 10 6.67 6.49 1.53
C VAL A 10 7.79 6.58 2.57
N SER A 11 7.67 7.47 3.55
CA SER A 11 8.62 7.54 4.68
C SER A 11 8.57 6.31 5.58
N VAL A 12 7.39 5.73 5.81
CA VAL A 12 7.25 4.46 6.56
C VAL A 12 7.94 3.31 5.83
N ILE A 13 7.79 3.23 4.50
CA ILE A 13 8.50 2.24 3.67
C ILE A 13 10.01 2.42 3.81
N ALA A 14 10.52 3.64 3.67
CA ALA A 14 11.95 3.93 3.80
C ALA A 14 12.52 3.56 5.18
N ALA A 15 11.74 3.76 6.24
CA ALA A 15 12.13 3.38 7.60
C ALA A 15 12.22 1.85 7.78
N ALA A 16 11.36 1.09 7.09
CA ALA A 16 11.37 -0.37 7.13
C ALA A 16 12.46 -0.99 6.23
N TYR A 17 12.84 -0.31 5.14
CA TYR A 17 13.78 -0.84 4.16
C TYR A 17 14.93 0.14 3.90
N PRO A 18 16.13 -0.09 4.48
CA PRO A 18 17.27 0.81 4.33
C PRO A 18 17.73 1.05 2.88
N SER A 19 17.45 0.12 1.96
CA SER A 19 17.75 0.27 0.52
C SER A 19 16.72 1.11 -0.25
N PHE A 20 15.60 1.47 0.37
CA PHE A 20 14.56 2.26 -0.25
C PHE A 20 14.82 3.75 -0.03
N GLU A 21 15.57 4.36 -0.95
CA GLU A 21 15.85 5.79 -0.91
C GLU A 21 14.60 6.63 -1.18
N VAL A 22 14.46 7.79 -0.55
CA VAL A 22 13.31 8.67 -0.78
C VAL A 22 13.81 10.04 -1.22
N ASP A 23 13.41 10.43 -2.41
CA ASP A 23 13.60 11.76 -2.95
C ASP A 23 12.27 12.38 -3.39
N LYS A 24 12.32 13.65 -3.81
CA LYS A 24 11.13 14.37 -4.26
C LYS A 24 10.47 13.73 -5.49
N ALA A 25 11.27 13.17 -6.39
CA ALA A 25 10.77 12.55 -7.61
C ALA A 25 9.99 11.26 -7.31
N ARG A 26 10.51 10.41 -6.42
CA ARG A 26 9.85 9.20 -5.94
C ARG A 26 8.55 9.54 -5.24
N VAL A 27 8.53 10.50 -4.31
CA VAL A 27 7.28 10.91 -3.65
C VAL A 27 6.27 11.40 -4.68
N ALA A 28 6.67 12.22 -5.67
CA ALA A 28 5.77 12.70 -6.71
C ALA A 28 5.15 11.55 -7.54
N VAL A 29 5.94 10.55 -7.93
CA VAL A 29 5.44 9.37 -8.64
C VAL A 29 4.45 8.60 -7.76
N TRP A 30 4.76 8.37 -6.49
CA TRP A 30 3.85 7.68 -5.58
C TRP A 30 2.53 8.46 -5.39
N VAL A 31 2.59 9.79 -5.25
CA VAL A 31 1.39 10.64 -5.17
C VAL A 31 0.50 10.46 -6.40
N GLN A 32 1.08 10.41 -7.60
CA GLN A 32 0.32 10.19 -8.83
C GLN A 32 -0.28 8.79 -8.92
N MET A 33 0.42 7.79 -8.37
CA MET A 33 0.07 6.38 -8.60
C MET A 33 -0.79 5.74 -7.52
N ILE A 34 -0.80 6.28 -6.29
CA ILE A 34 -1.64 5.77 -5.20
C ILE A 34 -2.51 6.86 -4.53
N GLY A 35 -2.42 8.11 -5.01
CA GLY A 35 -3.18 9.23 -4.43
C GLY A 35 -4.70 9.11 -4.60
N ASP A 36 -5.16 8.30 -5.55
CA ASP A 36 -6.58 7.96 -5.76
C ASP A 36 -7.14 6.98 -4.71
N LEU A 37 -6.28 6.29 -3.97
CA LEU A 37 -6.71 5.32 -2.96
C LEU A 37 -7.23 6.01 -1.69
N ASP A 38 -8.04 5.27 -0.95
CA ASP A 38 -8.36 5.59 0.44
C ASP A 38 -7.11 5.43 1.32
N TYR A 39 -6.93 6.35 2.27
CA TYR A 39 -5.74 6.38 3.11
C TYR A 39 -5.61 5.15 4.00
N GLU A 40 -6.70 4.72 4.64
CA GLU A 40 -6.68 3.58 5.58
C GLU A 40 -6.38 2.27 4.84
N LEU A 41 -6.93 2.12 3.63
CA LEU A 41 -6.64 0.96 2.78
C LEU A 41 -5.17 0.92 2.34
N ALA A 42 -4.60 2.06 1.93
CA ALA A 42 -3.20 2.13 1.55
C ALA A 42 -2.26 1.96 2.75
N GLU A 43 -2.59 2.51 3.91
CA GLU A 43 -1.84 2.30 5.15
C GLU A 43 -1.85 0.81 5.55
N THR A 44 -3.02 0.16 5.46
CA THR A 44 -3.16 -1.27 5.73
C THR A 44 -2.29 -2.10 4.77
N ALA A 45 -2.32 -1.78 3.48
CA ALA A 45 -1.50 -2.43 2.45
C ALA A 45 0.01 -2.28 2.74
N VAL A 46 0.47 -1.08 3.07
CA VAL A 46 1.88 -0.81 3.41
C VAL A 46 2.30 -1.60 4.65
N ARG A 47 1.50 -1.56 5.72
CA ARG A 47 1.79 -2.29 6.96
C ARG A 47 1.83 -3.80 6.75
N ARG A 48 0.87 -4.33 5.98
CA ARG A 48 0.82 -5.75 5.61
C ARG A 48 2.05 -6.16 4.81
N HIS A 49 2.42 -5.38 3.80
CA HIS A 49 3.59 -5.65 2.97
C HIS A 49 4.87 -5.69 3.84
N ILE A 50 5.08 -4.70 4.71
CA ILE A 50 6.21 -4.64 5.64
C ILE A 50 6.27 -5.86 6.56
N ALA A 51 5.12 -6.33 7.05
CA ALA A 51 5.07 -7.48 7.95
C ALA A 51 5.40 -8.83 7.26
N LEU A 52 5.19 -8.95 5.96
CA LEU A 52 5.22 -10.22 5.23
C LEU A 52 6.40 -10.36 4.25
N THR A 53 7.06 -9.26 3.91
CA THR A 53 8.06 -9.24 2.83
C THR A 53 9.40 -8.71 3.30
N LYS A 54 10.48 -9.22 2.69
CA LYS A 54 11.87 -8.81 3.00
C LYS A 54 12.38 -7.68 2.10
N PHE A 55 11.65 -7.36 1.04
CA PHE A 55 12.06 -6.41 0.01
C PHE A 55 11.09 -5.22 -0.02
N PRO A 56 11.54 -4.02 -0.45
CA PRO A 56 10.66 -2.88 -0.56
C PRO A 56 9.52 -3.14 -1.56
N PRO A 57 8.31 -2.62 -1.29
CA PRO A 57 7.18 -2.76 -2.19
C PRO A 57 7.40 -2.02 -3.50
N THR A 58 6.82 -2.57 -4.55
CA THR A 58 6.44 -1.84 -5.75
C THR A 58 5.10 -1.12 -5.56
N ILE A 59 4.84 -0.11 -6.38
CA ILE A 59 3.55 0.60 -6.42
C ILE A 59 2.40 -0.37 -6.73
N ALA A 60 2.63 -1.34 -7.61
CA ALA A 60 1.61 -2.30 -8.03
C ALA A 60 1.15 -3.18 -6.85
N GLU A 61 2.09 -3.68 -6.05
CA GLU A 61 1.79 -4.51 -4.87
C GLU A 61 0.97 -3.74 -3.83
N ILE A 62 1.27 -2.46 -3.60
CA ILE A 62 0.47 -1.64 -2.67
C ILE A 62 -0.95 -1.43 -3.20
N ARG A 63 -1.12 -1.18 -4.50
CA ARG A 63 -2.46 -1.04 -5.10
C ARG A 63 -3.26 -2.33 -4.99
N GLU A 64 -2.64 -3.47 -5.33
CA GLU A 64 -3.28 -4.78 -5.25
C GLU A 64 -3.74 -5.07 -3.81
N GLN A 65 -2.84 -4.92 -2.83
CA GLN A 65 -3.16 -5.17 -1.42
C GLN A 65 -4.21 -4.20 -0.86
N ALA A 66 -4.24 -2.94 -1.31
CA ALA A 66 -5.26 -1.99 -0.89
C ALA A 66 -6.65 -2.35 -1.45
N LEU A 67 -6.71 -2.84 -2.69
CA LEU A 67 -7.95 -3.32 -3.29
C LEU A 67 -8.43 -4.63 -2.65
N GLU A 68 -7.50 -5.54 -2.32
CA GLU A 68 -7.78 -6.76 -1.56
C GLU A 68 -8.42 -6.43 -0.22
N ALA A 69 -7.84 -5.46 0.52
CA ALA A 69 -8.38 -5.00 1.79
C ALA A 69 -9.79 -4.39 1.65
N ALA A 70 -10.09 -3.75 0.52
CA ALA A 70 -11.40 -3.18 0.24
C ALA A 70 -12.48 -4.24 -0.07
N ARG A 71 -12.09 -5.38 -0.64
CA ARG A 71 -13.01 -6.48 -1.01
C ARG A 71 -13.55 -7.23 0.20
N GLY A 72 -12.88 -7.12 1.36
CA GLY A 72 -13.23 -7.91 2.54
C GLY A 72 -12.86 -9.39 2.38
N PRO A 73 -13.10 -10.24 3.39
CA PRO A 73 -12.88 -11.68 3.27
C PRO A 73 -13.76 -12.23 2.14
N GLU A 74 -13.19 -13.02 1.23
CA GLU A 74 -14.01 -13.81 0.31
C GLU A 74 -15.00 -14.65 1.13
N PRO A 75 -16.29 -14.69 0.74
CA PRO A 75 -17.23 -15.63 1.32
C PRO A 75 -16.61 -17.02 1.22
N SER A 76 -16.67 -17.78 2.32
CA SER A 76 -16.19 -19.15 2.27
C SER A 76 -16.93 -19.88 1.15
N GLY A 77 -16.28 -20.83 0.47
CA GLY A 77 -16.90 -21.54 -0.65
C GLY A 77 -18.26 -22.17 -0.32
N ALA A 78 -18.60 -22.38 0.96
CA ALA A 78 -19.92 -22.84 1.41
C ALA A 78 -21.03 -21.78 1.29
N GLU A 79 -20.71 -20.48 1.38
CA GLU A 79 -21.68 -19.37 1.34
C GLU A 79 -22.03 -18.94 -0.09
N SER A 80 -21.22 -19.33 -1.09
CA SER A 80 -21.41 -18.94 -2.49
C SER A 80 -22.36 -19.84 -3.30
N TRP A 81 -22.88 -20.91 -2.70
CA TRP A 81 -23.77 -21.90 -3.34
C TRP A 81 -25.18 -21.97 -2.72
N GLN A 82 -25.59 -20.96 -1.94
CA GLN A 82 -26.93 -20.92 -1.32
C GLN A 82 -27.92 -20.03 -2.07
#